data_AF-A0A2A2LGG6-F1
#
_entry.id   AF-A0A2A2LGG6-F1
#
_cell.length_a   1.000
_cell.length_b   1.000
_cell.length_c   1.000
_cell.angle_alpha   90.00
_cell.angle_beta   90.00
_cell.angle_gamma   90.00
#
_symmetry.space_group_name_H-M   'P 1'
#
loop_
_entity.id
_entity.type
_entity.pdbx_description
1 polymer ?
#
loop_
_entity_poly.entity_id
_entity_poly.type
_entity_poly.pdbx_seq_one_letter_code
_entity_poly.pdbx_strand_id
1 'polypeptide(L)'
;MDRVPKLSPFAKCVYGSYHQWTMASFLRPLTSGVACCRSLSTTLLRFDKPKPNPTLVEPQFFDFPENFGKMGELRPKSRPGRSWTEEELRLKSNSDLHKLWYVCLKERNMLLTMFKAYASKARSFPNPERIDRVNETMRNIEAVVHERNDAYFRLETGDSADMPKRKITSFMGFTYEKSAEEHYLPPQPGEKEYEVPYLDDDAYMMQKLWNEKEYMKELERQDYERLDKELPDERRKLSKSVRKWVDRVQE
;
A
#
# COMPACT_ATOMS: atom_id res chain seq x y z
N MET A 1 10.82 30.55 -40.28
CA MET A 1 11.10 30.56 -38.83
C MET A 1 10.64 29.23 -38.28
N ASP A 2 11.58 28.31 -38.33
CA ASP A 2 11.36 26.88 -38.25
C ASP A 2 11.05 26.47 -36.82
N ARG A 3 9.95 25.73 -36.64
CA ARG A 3 9.65 25.04 -35.38
C ARG A 3 10.58 23.84 -35.28
N VAL A 4 11.57 23.95 -34.41
CA VAL A 4 12.46 22.86 -34.02
C VAL A 4 11.61 21.68 -33.52
N PRO A 5 11.77 20.46 -34.07
CA PRO A 5 11.08 19.29 -33.56
C PRO A 5 11.66 18.91 -32.20
N LYS A 6 10.80 18.85 -31.18
CA LYS A 6 11.17 18.34 -29.85
C LYS A 6 11.50 16.85 -29.99
N LEU A 7 12.77 16.52 -29.85
CA LEU A 7 13.25 15.15 -29.68
C LEU A 7 12.59 14.56 -28.43
N SER A 8 12.00 13.37 -28.59
CA SER A 8 11.48 12.58 -27.48
C SER A 8 12.65 12.09 -26.62
N PRO A 9 12.58 12.20 -25.28
CA PRO A 9 13.41 11.38 -24.41
C PRO A 9 12.77 10.00 -24.35
N PHE A 10 13.21 9.11 -25.25
CA PHE A 10 13.11 7.67 -25.03
C PHE A 10 13.90 7.30 -23.77
N ALA A 11 13.36 6.36 -23.00
CA ALA A 11 13.85 5.83 -21.72
C ALA A 11 13.52 6.68 -20.47
N LYS A 12 12.24 6.66 -20.07
CA LYS A 12 11.90 6.83 -18.66
C LYS A 12 12.07 5.48 -17.94
N CYS A 13 12.75 5.56 -16.80
CA CYS A 13 13.18 4.46 -15.97
C CYS A 13 11.97 3.63 -15.47
N VAL A 14 12.00 2.32 -15.71
CA VAL A 14 11.04 1.37 -15.17
C VAL A 14 11.29 1.22 -13.68
N TYR A 15 10.57 1.98 -12.85
CA TYR A 15 10.37 1.62 -11.44
C TYR A 15 8.93 1.14 -11.29
N GLY A 16 8.80 -0.18 -11.22
CA GLY A 16 7.53 -0.87 -11.09
C GLY A 16 6.75 -0.41 -9.87
N SER A 17 5.51 -0.06 -10.12
CA SER A 17 4.46 0.17 -9.13
C SER A 17 4.23 -1.11 -8.32
N TYR A 18 4.64 -1.12 -7.04
CA TYR A 18 4.30 -2.19 -6.10
C TYR A 18 2.95 -1.89 -5.44
N HIS A 19 1.85 -2.06 -6.18
CA HIS A 19 0.51 -2.10 -5.59
C HIS A 19 0.16 -3.51 -5.09
N GLN A 20 -0.11 -3.56 -3.78
CA GLN A 20 -1.17 -4.33 -3.12
C GLN A 20 -1.62 -5.64 -3.79
N TRP A 21 -1.12 -6.77 -3.28
CA TRP A 21 -1.68 -8.09 -3.56
C TRP A 21 -2.91 -8.34 -2.69
N THR A 22 -4.10 -8.05 -3.23
CA THR A 22 -5.36 -8.62 -2.72
C THR A 22 -5.61 -9.95 -3.42
N MET A 23 -5.58 -11.05 -2.66
CA MET A 23 -5.99 -12.38 -3.12
C MET A 23 -7.52 -12.43 -3.19
N ALA A 24 -8.11 -12.33 -4.37
CA ALA A 24 -9.48 -12.78 -4.60
C ALA A 24 -9.78 -13.08 -6.08
N SER A 25 -10.27 -14.30 -6.31
CA SER A 25 -11.30 -14.63 -7.31
C SER A 25 -10.90 -14.77 -8.78
N PHE A 26 -10.60 -16.02 -9.19
CA PHE A 26 -10.96 -16.49 -10.52
C PHE A 26 -11.37 -17.97 -10.47
N LEU A 27 -12.67 -18.23 -10.43
CA LEU A 27 -13.26 -19.45 -10.98
C LEU A 27 -14.65 -19.11 -11.55
N ARG A 28 -14.77 -19.15 -12.88
CA ARG A 28 -16.05 -19.35 -13.59
C ARG A 28 -15.98 -20.70 -14.30
N PRO A 29 -17.04 -21.52 -14.23
CA PRO A 29 -17.06 -22.84 -14.86
C PRO A 29 -17.58 -22.76 -16.30
N LEU A 30 -16.98 -23.56 -17.19
CA LEU A 30 -17.52 -23.88 -18.51
C LEU A 30 -18.07 -25.31 -18.49
N THR A 31 -19.27 -25.44 -19.04
CA THR A 31 -20.13 -26.61 -19.07
C THR A 31 -19.75 -27.65 -20.13
N SER A 32 -20.17 -28.88 -19.84
CA SER A 32 -20.58 -30.01 -20.69
C SER A 32 -19.58 -30.68 -21.64
N GLY A 33 -19.44 -31.99 -21.45
CA GLY A 33 -18.77 -32.92 -22.37
C GLY A 33 -18.65 -34.31 -21.75
N VAL A 34 -19.72 -35.09 -21.81
CA VAL A 34 -19.74 -36.51 -21.44
C VAL A 34 -18.99 -37.31 -22.51
N ALA A 35 -18.00 -38.12 -22.12
CA ALA A 35 -17.94 -39.55 -22.44
C ALA A 35 -16.52 -40.16 -22.34
N CYS A 36 -16.54 -41.45 -22.00
CA CYS A 36 -15.52 -42.48 -22.21
C CYS A 36 -14.48 -42.67 -21.09
N CYS A 37 -14.92 -43.47 -20.12
CA CYS A 37 -14.10 -44.29 -19.24
C CYS A 37 -13.13 -45.20 -20.03
N ARG A 38 -11.83 -44.91 -19.92
CA ARG A 38 -10.78 -45.92 -20.05
C ARG A 38 -10.02 -45.97 -18.74
N SER A 39 -10.04 -47.12 -18.09
CA SER A 39 -9.25 -47.37 -16.88
C SER A 39 -7.77 -47.42 -17.26
N LEU A 40 -7.10 -46.27 -17.19
CA LEU A 40 -5.65 -46.26 -17.08
C LEU A 40 -5.33 -46.48 -15.60
N SER A 41 -4.62 -47.59 -15.32
CA SER A 41 -4.07 -47.84 -13.98
C SER A 41 -3.20 -46.66 -13.57
N THR A 42 -3.71 -45.85 -12.66
CA THR A 42 -2.93 -44.81 -11.99
C THR A 42 -1.99 -45.52 -11.03
N THR A 43 -0.78 -45.81 -11.47
CA THR A 43 0.33 -46.08 -10.58
C THR A 43 0.45 -44.85 -9.69
N LEU A 44 -0.05 -44.94 -8.45
CA LEU A 44 0.17 -43.92 -7.44
C LEU A 44 1.68 -43.84 -7.24
N LEU A 45 2.33 -42.89 -7.91
CA LEU A 45 3.59 -42.36 -7.42
C LEU A 45 3.24 -41.81 -6.03
N ARG A 46 3.60 -42.59 -5.01
CA ARG A 46 3.80 -42.05 -3.68
C ARG A 46 4.76 -40.88 -3.89
N PHE A 47 4.22 -39.66 -3.87
CA PHE A 47 5.02 -38.50 -3.51
C PHE A 47 5.47 -38.78 -2.08
N ASP A 48 6.61 -39.47 -1.96
CA ASP A 48 7.39 -39.46 -0.74
C ASP A 48 7.52 -37.98 -0.38
N LYS A 49 6.94 -37.60 0.77
CA LYS A 49 7.17 -36.27 1.33
C LYS A 49 8.69 -36.10 1.31
N PRO A 50 9.24 -35.10 0.59
CA PRO A 50 10.68 -34.95 0.51
C PRO A 50 11.18 -34.90 1.96
N LYS A 51 12.08 -35.82 2.30
CA LYS A 51 12.72 -35.81 3.62
C LYS A 51 13.26 -34.39 3.81
N PRO A 52 12.97 -33.70 4.92
CA PRO A 52 13.49 -32.37 5.13
C PRO A 52 15.01 -32.48 5.13
N ASN A 53 15.66 -32.02 4.06
CA ASN A 53 17.11 -31.94 4.00
C ASN A 53 17.53 -30.94 5.09
N PRO A 54 18.19 -31.38 6.17
CA PRO A 54 18.54 -30.49 7.29
C PRO A 54 19.55 -29.41 6.90
N THR A 55 20.12 -29.49 5.70
CA THR A 55 21.13 -28.59 5.14
C THR A 55 20.56 -27.44 4.29
N LEU A 56 19.25 -27.37 4.04
CA LEU A 56 18.62 -26.32 3.23
C LEU A 56 17.90 -25.25 4.07
N VAL A 57 18.21 -25.16 5.36
CA VAL A 57 17.82 -23.99 6.14
C VAL A 57 18.89 -22.95 5.92
N GLU A 58 18.74 -22.14 4.87
CA GLU A 58 19.62 -20.99 4.69
C GLU A 58 19.57 -20.14 5.96
N PRO A 59 20.71 -19.93 6.65
CA PRO A 59 20.76 -19.29 7.97
C PRO A 59 20.29 -17.84 7.94
N GLN A 60 20.05 -17.27 6.76
CA GLN A 60 19.60 -15.89 6.56
C GLN A 60 18.09 -15.71 6.80
N PHE A 61 17.30 -16.78 6.74
CA PHE A 61 15.84 -16.73 6.94
C PHE A 61 15.39 -16.94 8.39
N PHE A 62 16.33 -17.25 9.28
CA PHE A 62 16.06 -17.51 10.68
C PHE A 62 16.94 -16.62 11.54
N ASP A 63 16.42 -16.23 12.71
CA ASP A 63 17.22 -15.50 13.69
C ASP A 63 18.34 -16.39 14.24
N PHE A 64 19.27 -15.80 14.96
CA PHE A 64 20.35 -16.50 15.63
C PHE A 64 19.80 -17.66 16.49
N PRO A 65 20.42 -18.86 16.44
CA PRO A 65 19.95 -20.02 17.20
C PRO A 65 19.80 -19.76 18.70
N GLU A 66 20.59 -18.84 19.25
CA GLU A 66 20.55 -18.45 20.66
C GLU A 66 19.30 -17.63 21.05
N ASN A 67 18.57 -17.10 20.08
CA ASN A 67 17.35 -16.33 20.29
C ASN A 67 16.10 -17.23 20.31
N PHE A 68 16.21 -18.49 19.88
CA PHE A 68 15.07 -19.40 19.85
C PHE A 68 14.57 -19.75 21.26
N GLY A 69 13.25 -19.74 21.44
CA GLY A 69 12.58 -20.17 22.67
C GLY A 69 12.60 -19.16 23.83
N LYS A 70 13.25 -18.01 23.66
CA LYS A 70 13.20 -16.91 24.65
C LYS A 70 11.91 -16.13 24.45
N MET A 71 10.98 -16.28 25.38
CA MET A 71 9.72 -15.52 25.43
C MET A 71 9.87 -14.16 26.15
N GLY A 72 10.98 -13.95 26.88
CA GLY A 72 11.30 -12.72 27.59
C GLY A 72 12.22 -11.78 26.79
N GLU A 73 12.94 -10.92 27.49
CA GLU A 73 13.85 -9.95 26.87
C GLU A 73 14.93 -10.65 26.02
N LEU A 74 15.03 -10.25 24.75
CA LEU A 74 16.16 -10.64 23.90
C LEU A 74 17.46 -10.10 24.49
N ARG A 75 18.60 -10.75 24.15
CA ARG A 75 19.92 -10.24 24.53
C ARG A 75 20.04 -8.75 24.11
N PRO A 76 20.81 -7.91 24.83
CA PRO A 76 20.93 -6.49 24.50
C PRO A 76 21.27 -6.23 23.03
N LYS A 77 22.14 -7.08 22.44
CA LYS A 77 22.52 -7.04 21.01
C LYS A 77 21.37 -7.32 20.03
N SER A 78 20.37 -8.09 20.46
CA SER A 78 19.23 -8.51 19.65
C SER A 78 17.94 -7.80 20.01
N ARG A 79 17.99 -6.86 20.98
CA ARG A 79 16.88 -5.96 21.28
C ARG A 79 16.66 -5.08 20.05
N PRO A 80 15.41 -4.90 19.59
CA PRO A 80 15.15 -4.02 18.46
C PRO A 80 15.64 -2.61 18.80
N GLY A 81 16.44 -2.04 17.88
CA GLY A 81 16.88 -0.64 17.96
C GLY A 81 15.79 0.32 17.53
N ARG A 82 16.10 1.62 17.54
CA ARG A 82 15.24 2.68 16.98
C ARG A 82 15.10 2.52 15.46
N SER A 83 13.98 2.93 14.88
CA SER A 83 13.84 3.09 13.44
C SER A 83 14.67 4.28 12.93
N TRP A 84 15.19 4.15 11.71
CA TRP A 84 15.78 5.23 10.93
C TRP A 84 14.78 6.35 10.66
N THR A 85 15.15 7.59 10.98
CA THR A 85 14.34 8.78 10.64
C THR A 85 14.69 9.31 9.25
N GLU A 86 13.73 9.98 8.62
CA GLU A 86 13.91 10.59 7.30
C GLU A 86 15.11 11.55 7.26
N GLU A 87 15.30 12.36 8.31
CA GLU A 87 16.43 13.29 8.42
C GLU A 87 17.80 12.61 8.36
N GLU A 88 17.95 11.45 8.99
CA GLU A 88 19.20 10.68 8.95
C GLU A 88 19.43 10.07 7.57
N LEU A 89 18.35 9.63 6.92
CA LEU A 89 18.39 9.02 5.59
C LEU A 89 18.69 10.06 4.50
N ARG A 90 18.24 11.31 4.67
CA ARG A 90 18.59 12.43 3.77
C ARG A 90 20.09 12.69 3.71
N LEU A 91 20.83 12.42 4.78
CA LEU A 91 22.29 12.57 4.83
C LEU A 91 23.06 11.43 4.14
N LYS A 92 22.39 10.35 3.74
CA LYS A 92 23.02 9.16 3.11
C LYS A 92 22.99 9.21 1.59
N SER A 93 24.01 8.61 0.97
CA SER A 93 24.09 8.44 -0.48
C SER A 93 23.03 7.46 -0.99
N ASN A 94 22.58 7.60 -2.25
CA ASN A 94 21.64 6.66 -2.87
C ASN A 94 22.19 5.22 -2.90
N SER A 95 23.51 5.06 -3.06
CA SER A 95 24.16 3.74 -3.06
C SER A 95 24.05 3.04 -1.69
N ASP A 96 24.12 3.80 -0.60
CA ASP A 96 24.02 3.25 0.75
C ASP A 96 22.55 3.02 1.15
N LEU A 97 21.63 3.87 0.70
CA LEU A 97 20.18 3.61 0.85
C LEU A 97 19.78 2.30 0.16
N HIS A 98 20.31 2.03 -1.03
CA HIS A 98 20.06 0.79 -1.76
C HIS A 98 20.60 -0.43 -0.99
N LYS A 99 21.81 -0.36 -0.44
CA LYS A 99 22.36 -1.43 0.43
C LYS A 99 21.51 -1.61 1.69
N LEU A 100 21.13 -0.50 2.33
CA LEU A 100 20.31 -0.51 3.55
C LEU A 100 18.94 -1.17 3.29
N TRP A 101 18.31 -0.86 2.16
CA TRP A 101 17.06 -1.51 1.74
C TRP A 101 17.17 -3.04 1.75
N TYR A 102 18.25 -3.60 1.20
CA TYR A 102 18.45 -5.06 1.22
C TYR A 102 18.74 -5.63 2.60
N VAL A 103 19.40 -4.88 3.48
CA VAL A 103 19.56 -5.28 4.89
C VAL A 103 18.19 -5.36 5.57
N CYS A 104 17.35 -4.33 5.41
CA CYS A 104 15.98 -4.31 5.94
C CYS A 104 15.10 -5.40 5.30
N LEU A 105 15.26 -5.67 4.01
CA LEU A 105 14.49 -6.70 3.30
C LEU A 105 14.79 -8.11 3.85
N LYS A 106 16.06 -8.44 4.08
CA LYS A 106 16.46 -9.73 4.65
C LYS A 106 15.90 -9.90 6.06
N GLU A 107 16.00 -8.85 6.87
CA GLU A 107 15.44 -8.80 8.21
C GLU A 107 13.90 -8.98 8.19
N ARG A 108 13.18 -8.24 7.34
CA ARG A 108 11.73 -8.38 7.19
C ARG A 108 11.33 -9.80 6.79
N ASN A 109 12.03 -10.39 5.83
CA ASN A 109 11.76 -11.76 5.38
C ASN A 109 11.98 -12.78 6.51
N MET A 110 13.07 -12.64 7.27
CA MET A 110 13.34 -13.47 8.45
C MET A 110 12.27 -13.31 9.56
N LEU A 111 11.76 -12.09 9.77
CA LEU A 111 10.70 -11.88 10.77
C LEU A 111 9.36 -12.47 10.30
N LEU A 112 9.03 -12.39 9.02
CA LEU A 112 7.80 -12.95 8.46
C LEU A 112 7.79 -14.49 8.51
N THR A 113 8.91 -15.15 8.22
CA THR A 113 9.04 -16.61 8.35
C THR A 113 8.82 -17.03 9.80
N MET A 114 9.42 -16.32 10.75
CA MET A 114 9.24 -16.54 12.18
C MET A 114 7.80 -16.29 12.62
N PHE A 115 7.22 -15.14 12.26
CA PHE A 115 5.84 -14.82 12.59
C PHE A 115 4.88 -15.92 12.13
N LYS A 116 5.04 -16.41 10.89
CA LYS A 116 4.23 -17.52 10.37
C LYS A 116 4.45 -18.82 11.13
N ALA A 117 5.68 -19.14 11.51
CA ALA A 117 6.01 -20.34 12.29
C ALA A 117 5.43 -20.30 13.72
N TYR A 118 5.41 -19.13 14.37
CA TYR A 118 4.80 -18.94 15.69
C TYR A 118 3.27 -18.99 15.61
N ALA A 119 2.67 -18.33 14.61
CA ALA A 119 1.24 -18.38 14.35
C ALA A 119 0.76 -19.82 14.09
N SER A 120 1.50 -20.60 13.30
CA SER A 120 1.19 -22.02 13.05
C SER A 120 1.24 -22.89 14.31
N LYS A 121 2.03 -22.49 15.31
CA LYS A 121 2.17 -23.20 16.59
C LYS A 121 1.26 -22.60 17.67
N ALA A 122 0.38 -21.65 17.33
CA ALA A 122 -0.47 -20.90 18.25
C ALA A 122 0.32 -20.28 19.43
N ARG A 123 1.53 -19.79 19.18
CA ARG A 123 2.37 -19.11 20.18
C ARG A 123 2.48 -17.63 19.85
N SER A 124 2.56 -16.79 20.89
CA SER A 124 2.80 -15.36 20.73
C SER A 124 4.20 -15.13 20.13
N PHE A 125 4.30 -14.12 19.28
CA PHE A 125 5.55 -13.74 18.64
C PHE A 125 6.43 -12.94 19.60
N PRO A 126 7.72 -13.28 19.75
CA PRO A 126 8.63 -12.49 20.58
C PRO A 126 8.89 -11.12 19.92
N ASN A 127 8.58 -10.03 20.63
CA ASN A 127 8.81 -8.64 20.21
C ASN A 127 8.22 -8.28 18.82
N PRO A 128 6.88 -8.18 18.70
CA PRO A 128 6.22 -7.80 17.45
C PRO A 128 6.65 -6.41 16.93
N GLU A 129 7.02 -5.49 17.84
CA GLU A 129 7.48 -4.14 17.48
C GLU A 129 8.66 -4.13 16.50
N ARG A 130 9.49 -5.17 16.45
CA ARG A 130 10.62 -5.26 15.51
C ARG A 130 10.14 -5.21 14.06
N ILE A 131 9.00 -5.83 13.77
CA ILE A 131 8.39 -5.81 12.42
C ILE A 131 7.96 -4.39 12.06
N ASP A 132 7.29 -3.69 12.99
CA ASP A 132 6.80 -2.34 12.77
C ASP A 132 7.95 -1.36 12.54
N ARG A 133 9.02 -1.46 13.33
CA ARG A 133 10.22 -0.62 13.15
C ARG A 133 10.88 -0.85 11.80
N VAL A 134 11.04 -2.10 11.36
CA VAL A 134 11.61 -2.39 10.02
C VAL A 134 10.71 -1.82 8.93
N ASN A 135 9.39 -2.01 9.03
CA ASN A 135 8.43 -1.46 8.06
C ASN A 135 8.47 0.07 8.01
N GLU A 136 8.56 0.74 9.16
CA GLU A 136 8.72 2.19 9.25
C GLU A 136 10.00 2.65 8.54
N THR A 137 11.13 1.97 8.77
CA THR A 137 12.39 2.32 8.07
C THR A 137 12.30 2.13 6.56
N MET A 138 11.62 1.08 6.10
CA MET A 138 11.42 0.86 4.67
C MET A 138 10.57 1.96 4.04
N ARG A 139 9.48 2.36 4.70
CA ARG A 139 8.64 3.50 4.25
C ARG A 139 9.43 4.80 4.20
N ASN A 140 10.24 5.07 5.22
CA ASN A 140 11.06 6.29 5.26
C ASN A 140 12.13 6.30 4.16
N ILE A 141 12.74 5.15 3.84
CA ILE A 141 13.68 5.03 2.71
C ILE A 141 12.95 5.32 1.39
N GLU A 142 11.77 4.73 1.18
CA GLU A 142 10.96 4.95 -0.01
C GLU A 142 10.55 6.42 -0.16
N ALA A 143 10.12 7.06 0.93
CA ALA A 143 9.75 8.48 0.95
C ALA A 143 10.93 9.39 0.58
N VAL A 144 12.13 9.17 1.15
CA VAL A 144 13.32 9.96 0.83
C VAL A 144 13.77 9.76 -0.62
N VAL A 145 13.67 8.54 -1.15
CA VAL A 145 13.99 8.27 -2.56
C VAL A 145 12.97 8.94 -3.50
N HIS A 146 11.69 8.88 -3.15
CA HIS A 146 10.62 9.56 -3.90
C HIS A 146 10.81 11.08 -3.88
N GLU A 147 11.06 11.69 -2.72
CA GLU A 147 11.36 13.12 -2.55
C GLU A 147 12.50 13.57 -3.48
N ARG A 148 13.59 12.79 -3.53
CA ARG A 148 14.76 13.06 -4.39
C ARG A 148 14.41 12.98 -5.87
N ASN A 149 13.69 11.94 -6.28
CA ASN A 149 13.28 11.75 -7.67
C ASN A 149 12.32 12.86 -8.11
N ASP A 150 11.38 13.25 -7.24
CA ASP A 150 10.41 14.28 -7.52
C ASP A 150 11.08 15.65 -7.65
N ALA A 151 12.03 15.98 -6.77
CA ALA A 151 12.85 17.18 -6.92
C ALA A 151 13.61 17.21 -8.26
N TYR A 152 14.18 16.08 -8.69
CA TYR A 152 14.87 15.97 -9.97
C TYR A 152 13.92 16.17 -11.16
N PHE A 153 12.80 15.47 -11.22
CA PHE A 153 11.85 15.58 -12.35
C PHE A 153 11.20 16.95 -12.46
N ARG A 154 10.90 17.60 -11.32
CA ARG A 154 10.39 18.97 -11.31
C ARG A 154 11.38 19.98 -11.85
N LEU A 155 12.69 19.76 -11.69
CA LEU A 155 13.73 20.64 -12.24
C LEU A 155 13.98 20.39 -13.74
N GLU A 156 14.03 19.12 -14.16
CA GLU A 156 14.35 18.75 -15.54
C GLU A 156 13.17 18.90 -16.50
N THR A 157 12.00 18.39 -16.10
CA THR A 157 10.79 18.33 -16.95
C THR A 157 9.72 19.33 -16.49
N GLY A 158 9.69 19.67 -15.20
CA GLY A 158 8.60 20.45 -14.59
C GLY A 158 7.44 19.61 -14.06
N ASP A 159 7.44 18.31 -14.35
CA ASP A 159 6.43 17.34 -13.92
C ASP A 159 6.86 16.64 -12.62
N SER A 160 5.91 16.03 -11.90
CA SER A 160 6.21 15.22 -10.72
C SER A 160 6.78 13.82 -11.08
N ALA A 161 7.39 13.16 -10.11
CA ALA A 161 7.87 11.76 -10.24
C ALA A 161 6.74 10.74 -10.38
N ASP A 162 5.52 11.10 -10.00
CA ASP A 162 4.38 10.19 -9.99
C ASP A 162 3.90 9.84 -11.40
N MET A 163 3.23 8.70 -11.50
CA MET A 163 2.60 8.29 -12.75
C MET A 163 1.58 9.35 -13.21
N PRO A 164 1.64 9.82 -14.47
CA PRO A 164 0.75 10.86 -14.94
C PRO A 164 -0.70 10.37 -14.89
N LYS A 165 -1.60 11.24 -14.42
CA LYS A 165 -3.03 10.94 -14.31
C LYS A 165 -3.82 11.70 -15.38
N ARG A 166 -4.78 11.03 -15.99
CA ARG A 166 -5.73 11.64 -16.93
C ARG A 166 -7.14 11.60 -16.36
N LYS A 167 -7.93 12.64 -16.65
CA LYS A 167 -9.35 12.69 -16.29
C LYS A 167 -10.15 12.01 -17.38
N ILE A 168 -10.86 10.95 -17.02
CA ILE A 168 -11.73 10.18 -17.92
C ILE A 168 -13.17 10.42 -17.51
N THR A 169 -14.03 10.66 -18.50
CA THR A 169 -15.48 10.76 -18.28
C THR A 169 -16.11 9.42 -18.66
N SER A 170 -16.80 8.82 -17.71
CA SER A 170 -17.64 7.65 -17.91
C SER A 170 -18.79 7.93 -18.88
N PHE A 171 -19.38 6.87 -19.46
CA PHE A 171 -20.62 6.96 -20.23
C PHE A 171 -21.75 7.68 -19.48
N MET A 172 -21.84 7.51 -18.16
CA MET A 172 -22.85 8.18 -17.31
C MET A 172 -22.52 9.64 -16.97
N GLY A 173 -21.39 10.16 -17.46
CA GLY A 173 -20.97 11.54 -17.20
C GLY A 173 -20.15 11.76 -15.94
N PHE A 174 -19.84 10.72 -15.16
CA PHE A 174 -18.93 10.82 -14.01
C PHE A 174 -17.49 11.03 -14.47
N THR A 175 -16.78 11.99 -13.87
CA THR A 175 -15.35 12.22 -14.14
C THR A 175 -14.50 11.64 -13.01
N TYR A 176 -13.50 10.82 -13.37
CA TYR A 176 -12.54 10.28 -12.41
C TYR A 176 -11.12 10.39 -12.96
N GLU A 177 -10.15 10.39 -12.05
CA GLU A 177 -8.72 10.41 -12.38
C GLU A 177 -8.20 8.98 -12.47
N LYS A 178 -7.65 8.62 -13.64
CA LYS A 178 -7.01 7.33 -13.87
C LYS A 178 -5.52 7.53 -14.13
N SER A 179 -4.69 6.66 -13.57
CA SER A 179 -3.27 6.57 -13.92
C SER A 179 -3.11 6.18 -15.38
N ALA A 180 -2.21 6.84 -16.10
CA ALA A 180 -1.90 6.50 -17.49
C ALA A 180 -1.31 5.09 -17.56
N GLU A 181 -1.80 4.27 -18.47
CA GLU A 181 -1.23 2.96 -18.78
C GLU A 181 -0.28 3.08 -19.96
N GLU A 182 0.71 2.18 -20.04
CA GLU A 182 1.62 2.11 -21.17
C GLU A 182 0.95 1.36 -22.32
N HIS A 183 0.78 2.02 -23.47
CA HIS A 183 0.21 1.43 -24.67
C HIS A 183 1.27 1.26 -25.75
N TYR A 184 1.25 0.12 -26.45
CA TYR A 184 2.18 -0.14 -27.56
C TYR A 184 1.90 0.76 -28.78
N LEU A 185 0.62 1.06 -29.05
CA LEU A 185 0.18 1.92 -30.13
C LEU A 185 -0.36 3.24 -29.56
N PRO A 186 -0.19 4.36 -30.29
CA PRO A 186 -0.84 5.61 -29.91
C PRO A 186 -2.36 5.46 -29.97
N PRO A 187 -3.11 6.28 -29.20
CA PRO A 187 -4.56 6.28 -29.26
C PRO A 187 -5.03 6.66 -30.67
N GLN A 188 -6.05 5.95 -31.16
CA GLN A 188 -6.58 6.21 -32.50
C GLN A 188 -7.31 7.56 -32.53
N PRO A 189 -7.02 8.44 -33.50
CA PRO A 189 -7.66 9.75 -33.57
C PRO A 189 -9.16 9.58 -33.87
N GLY A 190 -10.01 10.02 -32.95
CA GLY A 190 -11.47 10.03 -33.09
C GLY A 190 -12.21 9.06 -32.17
N GLU A 191 -11.52 8.06 -31.63
CA GLU A 191 -12.07 7.16 -30.61
C GLU A 191 -11.78 7.75 -29.23
N LYS A 192 -12.80 8.34 -28.61
CA LYS A 192 -12.70 8.68 -27.19
C LYS A 192 -12.75 7.36 -26.42
N GLU A 193 -11.67 7.04 -25.71
CA GLU A 193 -11.66 5.91 -24.78
C GLU A 193 -12.67 6.17 -23.66
N TYR A 194 -13.88 5.67 -23.85
CA TYR A 194 -14.86 5.54 -22.78
C TYR A 194 -14.63 4.18 -22.14
N GLU A 195 -14.15 4.17 -20.91
CA GLU A 195 -14.19 2.94 -20.12
C GLU A 195 -15.64 2.68 -19.75
N VAL A 196 -16.12 1.49 -20.07
CA VAL A 196 -17.43 1.01 -19.62
C VAL A 196 -17.28 0.78 -18.12
N PRO A 197 -17.94 1.60 -17.26
CA PRO A 197 -18.00 1.28 -15.84
C PRO A 197 -18.61 -0.10 -15.67
N TYR A 198 -18.19 -0.86 -14.66
CA TYR A 198 -18.91 -2.06 -14.25
C TYR A 198 -20.29 -1.64 -13.72
N LEU A 199 -21.28 -1.65 -14.61
CA LEU A 199 -22.50 -0.85 -14.48
C LEU A 199 -23.62 -1.50 -13.67
N ASP A 200 -23.42 -2.70 -13.17
CA ASP A 200 -24.50 -3.47 -12.57
C ASP A 200 -24.68 -3.22 -11.05
N ASP A 201 -23.66 -2.70 -10.35
CA ASP A 201 -23.74 -2.41 -8.90
C ASP A 201 -23.67 -0.90 -8.54
N ASP A 202 -23.11 -0.06 -9.42
CA ASP A 202 -22.76 1.32 -9.07
C ASP A 202 -23.98 2.23 -8.87
N ALA A 203 -25.06 2.07 -9.63
CA ALA A 203 -26.26 2.89 -9.46
C ALA A 203 -26.97 2.64 -8.12
N TYR A 204 -27.06 1.38 -7.71
CA TYR A 204 -27.58 1.00 -6.40
C TYR A 204 -26.65 1.50 -5.29
N MET A 205 -25.34 1.38 -5.48
CA MET A 205 -24.35 1.90 -4.53
C MET A 205 -24.43 3.42 -4.40
N MET A 206 -24.66 4.17 -5.48
CA MET A 206 -24.84 5.63 -5.40
C MET A 206 -26.10 6.01 -4.63
N GLN A 207 -27.22 5.33 -4.86
CA GLN A 207 -28.45 5.60 -4.12
C GLN A 207 -28.30 5.23 -2.64
N LYS A 208 -27.61 4.13 -2.35
CA LYS A 208 -27.28 3.72 -0.98
C LYS A 208 -26.36 4.73 -0.29
N LEU A 209 -25.26 5.12 -0.92
CA LEU A 209 -24.30 6.10 -0.40
C LEU A 209 -24.96 7.47 -0.19
N TRP A 210 -25.89 7.86 -1.07
CA TRP A 210 -26.68 9.08 -0.89
C TRP A 210 -27.56 8.98 0.35
N ASN A 211 -28.28 7.89 0.51
CA ASN A 211 -29.13 7.67 1.69
C ASN A 211 -28.29 7.62 2.99
N GLU A 212 -27.13 6.96 2.96
CA GLU A 212 -26.18 6.94 4.09
C GLU A 212 -25.65 8.34 4.39
N LYS A 213 -25.30 9.13 3.38
CA LYS A 213 -24.84 10.52 3.54
C LYS A 213 -25.92 11.41 4.15
N GLU A 214 -27.15 11.32 3.65
CA GLU A 214 -28.28 12.08 4.20
C GLU A 214 -28.61 11.64 5.63
N TYR A 215 -28.53 10.33 5.93
CA TYR A 215 -28.67 9.82 7.29
C TYR A 215 -27.59 10.36 8.24
N MET A 216 -26.32 10.40 7.81
CA MET A 216 -25.24 10.96 8.62
C MET A 216 -25.41 12.46 8.86
N LYS A 217 -25.85 13.23 7.85
CA LYS A 217 -26.19 14.65 8.04
C LYS A 217 -27.32 14.85 9.04
N GLU A 218 -28.33 13.99 9.00
CA GLU A 218 -29.47 14.03 9.91
C GLU A 218 -29.02 13.73 11.35
N LEU A 219 -28.16 12.71 11.54
CA LEU A 219 -27.55 12.42 12.85
C LEU A 219 -26.71 13.61 13.36
N GLU A 220 -25.86 14.19 12.52
CA GLU A 220 -25.08 15.38 12.87
C GLU A 220 -26.02 16.53 13.28
N ARG A 221 -27.10 16.77 12.54
CA ARG A 221 -28.10 17.80 12.87
C ARG A 221 -28.75 17.53 14.22
N GLN A 222 -29.16 16.29 14.49
CA GLN A 222 -29.75 15.90 15.76
C GLN A 222 -28.78 16.03 16.93
N ASP A 223 -27.51 15.67 16.72
CA ASP A 223 -26.46 15.86 17.73
C ASP A 223 -26.21 17.35 18.00
N TYR A 224 -26.19 18.21 16.97
CA TYR A 224 -26.15 19.66 17.14
C TYR A 224 -27.38 20.19 17.91
N GLU A 225 -28.59 19.73 17.60
CA GLU A 225 -29.82 20.12 18.29
C GLU A 225 -29.86 19.63 19.75
N ARG A 226 -29.36 18.41 20.02
CA ARG A 226 -29.22 17.87 21.38
C ARG A 226 -28.24 18.72 22.19
N LEU A 227 -27.06 18.99 21.62
CA LEU A 227 -26.08 19.88 22.22
C LEU A 227 -26.67 21.28 22.49
N ASP A 228 -27.47 21.81 21.58
CA ASP A 228 -28.10 23.13 21.73
C ASP A 228 -29.10 23.19 22.89
N LYS A 229 -29.84 22.09 23.12
CA LYS A 229 -30.80 21.96 24.23
C LYS A 229 -30.14 21.68 25.58
N GLU A 230 -29.07 20.88 25.60
CA GLU A 230 -28.38 20.45 26.82
C GLU A 230 -27.35 21.48 27.34
N LEU A 231 -26.85 22.36 26.48
CA LEU A 231 -25.89 23.40 26.88
C LEU A 231 -26.63 24.64 27.42
N PRO A 232 -26.48 24.99 28.72
CA PRO A 232 -26.96 26.27 29.24
C PRO A 232 -26.23 27.44 28.55
N ASP A 233 -26.92 28.58 28.39
CA ASP A 233 -26.45 29.73 27.59
C ASP A 233 -25.05 30.25 27.98
N GLU A 234 -24.61 30.03 29.23
CA GLU A 234 -23.25 30.32 29.72
C GLU A 234 -22.14 29.55 28.98
N ARG A 235 -22.34 28.25 28.70
CA ARG A 235 -21.36 27.43 27.94
C ARG A 235 -21.35 27.77 26.44
N ARG A 236 -22.47 28.27 25.91
CA ARG A 236 -22.60 28.77 24.53
C ARG A 236 -21.70 29.98 24.27
N LYS A 237 -21.51 30.84 25.28
CA LYS A 237 -20.58 31.99 25.24
C LYS A 237 -19.11 31.55 25.31
N LEU A 238 -18.79 30.51 26.08
CA LEU A 238 -17.44 29.95 26.19
C LEU A 238 -17.01 29.20 24.91
N SER A 239 -17.90 28.44 24.28
CA SER A 239 -17.64 27.76 22.99
C SER A 239 -17.29 28.74 21.86
N LYS A 240 -17.97 29.89 21.79
CA LYS A 240 -17.66 30.96 20.82
C LYS A 240 -16.41 31.77 21.18
N SER A 241 -15.91 31.71 22.42
CA SER A 241 -14.74 32.49 22.87
C SER A 241 -13.42 31.72 22.87
N VAL A 242 -13.43 30.39 22.69
CA VAL A 242 -12.20 29.57 22.57
C VAL A 242 -11.40 29.92 21.30
N ARG A 243 -12.03 30.53 20.29
CA ARG A 243 -11.36 31.01 19.07
C ARG A 243 -10.87 32.47 19.20
N LYS A 244 -10.29 32.85 20.35
CA LYS A 244 -9.69 34.19 20.56
C LYS A 244 -8.34 34.19 21.29
N TRP A 245 -7.75 33.02 21.56
CA TRP A 245 -6.46 32.91 22.26
C TRP A 245 -5.24 32.62 21.37
N VAL A 246 -5.44 32.41 20.06
CA VAL A 246 -4.33 32.11 19.12
C VAL A 246 -3.70 33.37 18.52
N ASP A 247 -4.35 34.53 18.54
CA ASP A 247 -3.82 35.78 17.94
C ASP A 247 -3.08 36.70 18.93
N ARG A 248 -2.61 36.19 20.08
CA ARG A 248 -1.93 37.03 21.11
C ARG A 248 -0.50 36.60 21.46
N VAL A 249 0.12 35.73 20.65
CA VAL A 249 1.51 35.26 20.85
C VAL A 249 2.45 35.81 19.75
N GLN A 250 1.99 36.76 18.94
CA GLN A 250 2.82 37.47 17.96
C GLN A 250 2.73 38.99 18.17
N GLU A 251 3.22 39.45 19.32
CA GLU A 251 3.81 40.79 19.51
C GLU A 251 5.07 40.64 20.37
#